data_AF-A0A3P9PSD0-F1
#
_entry.id   AF-A0A3P9PSD0-F1
#
_cell.length_a   1.000
_cell.length_b   1.000
_cell.length_c   1.000
_cell.angle_alpha   90.00
_cell.angle_beta   90.00
_cell.angle_gamma   90.00
#
_symmetry.space_group_name_H-M   'P 1'
#
loop_
_entity.id
_entity.type
_entity.pdbx_description
1 polymer ?
#
loop_
_entity_poly.entity_id
_entity_poly.type
_entity_poly.pdbx_seq_one_letter_code
_entity_poly.pdbx_strand_id
1 'polypeptide(L)'
;VLLFIFLLQTFYVSGLWRNYMTFTVSVKSTVSVQRGHTAILPCWLTLSESAEDLEVLWYQGSDQFGTPVLLYKEKAFDYSSQKALYAGRVSFGLKEETSGGLKAGDVSLKLEKATIEDAGKYICLVRKHNRCADSKHLQ
;
A
#
# COMPACT_ATOMS: atom_id res chain seq x y z
N VAL A 1 -32.49 -9.42 -33.27
CA VAL A 1 -31.71 -10.48 -32.58
C VAL A 1 -30.21 -10.15 -32.57
N LEU A 2 -29.57 -9.97 -33.73
CA LEU A 2 -28.13 -9.64 -33.81
C LEU A 2 -27.73 -8.32 -33.11
N LEU A 3 -28.55 -7.27 -33.22
CA LEU A 3 -28.32 -6.00 -32.50
C LEU A 3 -28.42 -6.13 -30.97
N PHE A 4 -29.29 -7.02 -30.48
CA PHE A 4 -29.44 -7.28 -29.04
C PHE A 4 -28.24 -8.04 -28.47
N ILE A 5 -27.67 -8.96 -29.26
CA ILE A 5 -26.44 -9.70 -28.92
C ILE A 5 -25.23 -8.75 -28.91
N PHE A 6 -25.14 -7.82 -29.86
CA PHE A 6 -24.09 -6.79 -29.87
C PHE A 6 -24.15 -5.90 -28.62
N LEU A 7 -25.34 -5.50 -28.18
CA LEU A 7 -25.53 -4.69 -26.97
C LEU A 7 -25.19 -5.46 -25.68
N LEU A 8 -25.47 -6.77 -25.62
CA LEU A 8 -25.08 -7.63 -24.51
C LEU A 8 -23.56 -7.85 -24.47
N GLN A 9 -22.91 -8.02 -25.63
CA GLN A 9 -21.45 -8.15 -25.71
C GLN A 9 -20.74 -6.84 -25.35
N THR A 10 -21.23 -5.67 -25.77
CA THR A 10 -20.65 -4.39 -25.36
C THR A 10 -20.86 -4.10 -23.87
N PHE A 11 -21.97 -4.54 -23.26
CA PHE A 11 -22.16 -4.51 -21.80
C PHE A 11 -21.22 -5.47 -21.05
N TYR A 12 -20.95 -6.65 -21.62
CA TYR A 12 -20.01 -7.61 -21.03
C TYR A 12 -18.57 -7.08 -21.08
N VAL A 13 -18.20 -6.45 -22.20
CA VAL A 13 -16.88 -5.82 -22.38
C VAL A 13 -16.78 -4.51 -21.58
N SER A 14 -17.86 -3.73 -21.41
CA SER A 14 -17.88 -2.54 -20.55
C SER A 14 -17.76 -2.89 -19.06
N GLY A 15 -18.30 -4.05 -18.64
CA GLY A 15 -18.10 -4.63 -17.31
C GLY A 15 -16.72 -5.26 -17.07
N LEU A 16 -15.89 -5.37 -18.11
CA LEU A 16 -14.53 -5.93 -18.08
C LEU A 16 -13.41 -4.89 -18.08
N TRP A 17 -13.72 -3.58 -18.05
CA TRP A 17 -12.70 -2.56 -17.81
C TRP A 17 -12.39 -2.47 -16.32
N ARG A 18 -11.80 -3.53 -15.80
CA ARG A 18 -11.14 -3.53 -14.50
C ARG A 18 -9.84 -2.75 -14.64
N ASN A 19 -9.96 -1.43 -14.75
CA ASN A 19 -8.83 -0.51 -14.72
C ASN A 19 -8.28 -0.52 -13.29
N TYR A 20 -7.48 -1.54 -12.99
CA TYR A 20 -6.60 -1.55 -11.84
C TYR A 20 -5.44 -0.61 -12.16
N MET A 21 -5.58 0.66 -11.78
CA MET A 21 -4.45 1.57 -11.75
C MET A 21 -3.57 1.17 -10.57
N THR A 22 -2.62 0.28 -10.84
CA THR A 22 -1.51 -0.02 -9.92
C THR A 22 -0.38 0.92 -10.31
N PHE A 23 -0.08 1.91 -9.47
CA PHE A 23 1.15 2.67 -9.63
C PHE A 23 2.13 2.21 -8.55
N THR A 24 3.26 1.67 -8.98
CA THR A 24 4.29 1.20 -8.06
C THR A 24 5.22 2.37 -7.75
N VAL A 25 5.19 2.86 -6.51
CA VAL A 25 6.19 3.81 -6.02
C VAL A 25 7.42 3.02 -5.62
N SER A 26 8.51 3.18 -6.38
CA SER A 26 9.82 2.62 -6.01
C SER A 26 10.76 3.75 -5.59
N VAL A 27 10.90 3.98 -4.29
CA VAL A 27 11.97 4.83 -3.77
C VAL A 27 13.23 3.98 -3.63
N LYS A 28 14.21 4.17 -4.52
CA LYS A 28 15.55 3.57 -4.32
C LYS A 28 16.31 4.40 -3.30
N SER A 29 16.12 4.07 -2.02
CA SER A 29 16.90 4.66 -0.91
C SER A 29 17.61 3.58 -0.12
N THR A 30 18.85 3.86 0.26
CA THR A 30 19.60 3.01 1.19
C THR A 30 19.44 3.58 2.59
N VAL A 31 18.90 2.77 3.50
CA VAL A 31 18.73 3.15 4.92
C VAL A 31 19.69 2.31 5.75
N SER A 32 20.54 2.99 6.53
CA SER A 32 21.43 2.37 7.50
C SER A 32 20.93 2.68 8.91
N VAL A 33 20.78 1.65 9.72
CA VAL A 33 20.28 1.78 11.10
C VAL A 33 21.16 0.94 12.03
N GLN A 34 21.39 1.43 13.25
CA GLN A 34 22.06 0.65 14.27
C GLN A 34 21.11 -0.39 14.87
N ARG A 35 21.64 -1.55 15.28
CA ARG A 35 20.86 -2.56 15.98
C ARG A 35 20.15 -1.95 17.20
N GLY A 36 18.89 -2.32 17.43
CA GLY A 36 18.05 -1.83 18.52
C GLY A 36 17.41 -0.47 18.27
N HIS A 37 17.79 0.25 17.22
CA HIS A 37 17.23 1.57 16.90
C HIS A 37 16.05 1.49 15.92
N THR A 38 15.42 2.63 15.68
CA THR A 38 14.31 2.78 14.75
C THR A 38 14.82 3.11 13.35
N ALA A 39 14.34 2.38 12.35
CA ALA A 39 14.54 2.70 10.94
C ALA A 39 13.25 3.29 10.34
N ILE A 40 13.43 4.25 9.44
CA ILE A 40 12.35 4.76 8.58
C ILE A 40 12.68 4.40 7.14
N LEU A 41 11.88 3.52 6.54
CA LEU A 41 12.00 3.17 5.12
C LEU A 41 11.03 4.03 4.32
N PRO A 42 11.52 4.91 3.45
CA PRO A 42 10.68 5.94 2.90
C PRO A 42 9.87 5.45 1.70
N CYS A 43 8.58 5.78 1.67
CA CYS A 43 7.66 5.51 0.55
C CYS A 43 6.53 6.55 0.57
N TRP A 44 6.28 7.21 -0.56
CA TRP A 44 5.28 8.27 -0.63
C TRP A 44 4.65 8.39 -2.02
N LEU A 45 3.40 8.86 -2.09
CA LEU A 45 2.71 9.08 -3.36
C LEU A 45 3.25 10.34 -4.05
N THR A 46 3.47 10.27 -5.36
CA THR A 46 4.06 11.38 -6.13
C THR A 46 3.11 12.58 -6.29
N LEU A 47 1.80 12.35 -6.18
CA LEU A 47 0.75 13.37 -6.35
C LEU A 47 0.18 13.92 -5.03
N SER A 48 0.82 13.63 -3.88
CA SER A 48 0.38 14.07 -2.54
C SER A 48 -1.11 13.80 -2.24
N GLU A 49 -1.66 12.72 -2.80
CA GLU A 49 -3.02 12.28 -2.49
C GLU A 49 -3.06 11.61 -1.11
N SER A 50 -4.20 11.69 -0.40
CA SER A 50 -4.36 10.95 0.85
C SER A 50 -4.31 9.45 0.60
N ALA A 51 -3.51 8.74 1.38
CA ALA A 51 -3.41 7.28 1.38
C ALA A 51 -4.37 6.63 2.39
N GLU A 52 -5.21 7.40 3.09
CA GLU A 52 -6.10 6.87 4.15
C GLU A 52 -7.10 5.84 3.63
N ASP A 53 -7.62 6.03 2.42
CA ASP A 53 -8.56 5.12 1.73
C ASP A 53 -7.84 4.10 0.83
N LEU A 54 -6.50 4.04 0.86
CA LEU A 54 -5.71 3.11 0.04
C LEU A 54 -5.30 1.87 0.84
N GLU A 55 -5.04 0.79 0.13
CA GLU A 55 -4.35 -0.39 0.65
C GLU A 55 -2.84 -0.19 0.50
N VAL A 56 -2.10 -0.38 1.60
CA VAL A 56 -0.64 -0.26 1.63
C VAL A 56 -0.05 -1.57 2.13
N LEU A 57 0.89 -2.13 1.37
CA LEU A 57 1.58 -3.37 1.70
C LEU A 57 3.08 -3.14 1.67
N TRP A 58 3.75 -3.62 2.71
CA TRP A 58 5.20 -3.71 2.76
C TRP A 58 5.64 -5.17 2.75
N TYR A 59 6.64 -5.48 1.92
CA TYR A 59 7.28 -6.78 1.84
C TYR A 59 8.79 -6.65 2.03
N GLN A 60 9.40 -7.64 2.68
CA GLN A 60 10.84 -7.81 2.75
C GLN A 60 11.24 -8.90 1.74
N GLY A 61 12.15 -8.59 0.83
CA GLY A 61 12.62 -9.48 -0.24
C GLY A 61 12.06 -9.12 -1.61
N SER A 62 12.20 -10.04 -2.56
CA SER A 62 11.72 -9.91 -3.93
C SER A 62 10.37 -10.60 -4.19
N ASP A 63 9.84 -11.31 -3.20
CA ASP A 63 8.60 -12.06 -3.33
C ASP A 63 7.41 -11.28 -2.76
N GLN A 64 6.58 -10.76 -3.67
CA GLN A 64 5.32 -10.07 -3.37
C GLN A 64 4.19 -11.02 -2.94
N PHE A 65 4.41 -12.34 -3.00
CA PHE A 65 3.44 -13.38 -2.60
C PHE A 65 3.70 -13.91 -1.18
N GLY A 66 4.74 -13.42 -0.50
CA GLY A 66 5.06 -13.80 0.87
C GLY A 66 4.13 -13.18 1.93
N THR A 67 4.41 -13.47 3.19
CA THR A 67 3.74 -12.84 4.33
C THR A 67 4.20 -11.37 4.46
N PRO A 68 3.29 -10.38 4.48
CA PRO A 68 3.67 -8.97 4.56
C PRO A 68 4.35 -8.61 5.89
N VAL A 69 5.23 -7.60 5.79
CA VAL A 69 5.82 -6.88 6.93
C VAL A 69 4.75 -6.03 7.61
N LEU A 70 4.00 -5.29 6.80
CA LEU A 70 2.90 -4.43 7.24
C LEU A 70 1.80 -4.46 6.17
N LEU A 71 0.55 -4.61 6.60
CA LEU A 71 -0.64 -4.47 5.77
C LEU A 71 -1.56 -3.44 6.41
N TYR A 72 -1.92 -2.43 5.63
CA TYR A 72 -2.95 -1.45 5.96
C TYR A 72 -4.03 -1.50 4.89
N LYS A 73 -5.28 -1.68 5.30
CA LYS A 73 -6.46 -1.71 4.42
C LYS A 73 -7.69 -1.33 5.23
N GLU A 74 -8.73 -0.86 4.56
CA GLU A 74 -10.00 -0.52 5.22
C GLU A 74 -9.84 0.42 6.44
N LYS A 75 -8.87 1.34 6.34
CA LYS A 75 -8.51 2.31 7.39
C LYS A 75 -7.92 1.72 8.68
N ALA A 76 -7.43 0.48 8.64
CA ALA A 76 -6.83 -0.18 9.78
C ALA A 76 -5.59 -1.01 9.37
N PHE A 77 -4.73 -1.27 10.35
CA PHE A 77 -3.69 -2.28 10.19
C PHE A 77 -4.29 -3.67 10.30
N ASP A 78 -3.97 -4.54 9.35
CA ASP A 78 -4.32 -5.96 9.41
C ASP A 78 -3.11 -6.76 9.89
N TYR A 79 -3.19 -7.23 11.13
CA TYR A 79 -2.16 -8.03 11.78
C TYR A 79 -2.33 -9.54 11.55
N SER A 80 -3.46 -9.99 11.01
CA SER A 80 -3.80 -11.43 10.90
C SER A 80 -2.83 -12.17 9.97
N SER A 81 -2.33 -11.50 8.93
CA SER A 81 -1.38 -12.02 7.96
C SER A 81 0.03 -11.43 8.14
N GLN A 82 0.34 -10.81 9.27
CA GLN A 82 1.66 -10.19 9.48
C GLN A 82 2.72 -11.23 9.84
N LYS A 83 3.93 -11.09 9.29
CA LYS A 83 5.06 -11.95 9.67
C LYS A 83 5.46 -11.70 11.12
N ALA A 84 5.48 -12.75 11.94
CA ALA A 84 5.65 -12.67 13.39
C ALA A 84 6.87 -11.86 13.87
N LEU A 85 7.99 -11.89 13.12
CA LEU A 85 9.21 -11.12 13.43
C LEU A 85 9.00 -9.60 13.48
N TYR A 86 7.93 -9.10 12.84
CA TYR A 86 7.57 -7.68 12.78
C TYR A 86 6.43 -7.29 13.72
N ALA A 87 5.81 -8.25 14.41
CA ALA A 87 4.69 -8.00 15.29
C ALA A 87 5.06 -6.98 16.40
N GLY A 88 4.25 -5.94 16.55
CA GLY A 88 4.47 -4.88 17.54
C GLY A 88 5.70 -4.00 17.29
N ARG A 89 6.34 -4.09 16.12
CA ARG A 89 7.53 -3.33 15.76
C ARG A 89 7.34 -2.40 14.57
N VAL A 90 6.23 -2.52 13.85
CA VAL A 90 6.00 -1.76 12.61
C VAL A 90 4.76 -0.89 12.66
N SER A 91 4.86 0.29 12.06
CA SER A 91 3.78 1.24 11.88
C SER A 91 4.11 2.19 10.72
N PHE A 92 3.21 3.13 10.41
CA PHE A 92 3.57 4.25 9.54
C PHE A 92 4.50 5.23 10.27
N GLY A 93 5.55 5.63 9.57
CA GLY A 93 6.49 6.68 9.96
C GLY A 93 6.29 7.93 9.13
N LEU A 94 7.08 8.95 9.47
CA LEU A 94 7.20 10.17 8.69
C LEU A 94 8.55 10.15 7.98
N LYS A 95 8.55 10.36 6.65
CA LYS A 95 9.78 10.52 5.87
C LYS A 95 10.62 11.68 6.41
N GLU A 96 9.96 12.75 6.82
CA GLU A 96 10.52 13.98 7.37
C GLU A 96 9.53 14.59 8.37
N GLU A 97 9.99 15.43 9.30
CA GLU A 97 9.14 16.02 10.35
C GLU A 97 7.99 16.88 9.79
N THR A 98 8.19 17.44 8.59
CA THR A 98 7.21 18.25 7.86
C THR A 98 6.19 17.41 7.08
N SER A 99 6.33 16.10 7.07
CA SER A 99 5.41 15.21 6.35
C SER A 99 4.02 15.24 6.98
N GLY A 100 2.98 15.39 6.15
CA GLY A 100 1.59 15.23 6.57
C GLY A 100 1.18 13.78 6.85
N GLY A 101 2.14 12.84 6.81
CA GLY A 101 1.91 11.42 7.04
C GLY A 101 0.94 10.84 6.02
N LEU A 102 0.11 9.91 6.48
CA LEU A 102 -0.83 9.19 5.64
C LEU A 102 -1.78 10.11 4.84
N LYS A 103 -2.16 11.25 5.42
CA LYS A 103 -3.03 12.26 4.79
C LYS A 103 -2.38 12.95 3.59
N ALA A 104 -1.06 13.05 3.58
CA ALA A 104 -0.28 13.60 2.47
C ALA A 104 0.28 12.51 1.55
N GLY A 105 -0.12 11.25 1.75
CA GLY A 105 0.35 10.12 0.95
C GLY A 105 1.72 9.61 1.38
N ASP A 106 2.22 9.98 2.56
CA ASP A 106 3.41 9.38 3.13
C ASP A 106 3.05 8.07 3.85
N VAL A 107 3.58 6.98 3.30
CA VAL A 107 3.35 5.61 3.74
C VAL A 107 4.66 4.94 4.14
N SER A 108 5.64 5.76 4.54
CA SER A 108 6.94 5.30 5.01
C SER A 108 6.78 4.31 6.16
N LEU A 109 7.55 3.23 6.13
CA LEU A 109 7.53 2.20 7.18
C LEU A 109 8.44 2.63 8.32
N LYS A 110 7.88 2.74 9.53
CA LYS A 110 8.63 2.81 10.77
C LYS A 110 8.85 1.39 11.27
N LEU A 111 10.11 1.00 11.47
CA LEU A 111 10.50 -0.27 12.05
C LEU A 111 11.30 -0.02 13.33
N GLU A 112 10.74 -0.41 14.47
CA GLU A 112 11.36 -0.26 15.78
C GLU A 112 12.23 -1.48 16.14
N LYS A 113 13.24 -1.24 16.99
CA LYS A 113 14.15 -2.27 17.53
C LYS A 113 14.83 -3.10 16.44
N ALA A 114 15.38 -2.44 15.41
CA ALA A 114 15.98 -3.09 14.24
C ALA A 114 17.00 -4.17 14.62
N THR A 115 16.97 -5.28 13.89
CA THR A 115 17.82 -6.47 14.06
C THR A 115 18.57 -6.78 12.78
N ILE A 116 19.53 -7.71 12.84
CA ILE A 116 20.30 -8.14 11.66
C ILE A 116 19.38 -8.87 10.66
N GLU A 117 18.35 -9.57 11.14
CA GLU A 117 17.36 -10.28 10.31
C GLU A 117 16.46 -9.34 9.51
N ASP A 118 16.37 -8.07 9.93
CA ASP A 118 15.61 -7.05 9.21
C ASP A 118 16.39 -6.52 7.99
N ALA A 119 17.68 -6.81 7.86
CA ALA A 119 18.48 -6.38 6.72
C ALA A 119 17.97 -7.01 5.42
N GLY A 120 17.73 -6.19 4.40
CA GLY A 120 17.27 -6.68 3.11
C GLY A 120 16.66 -5.60 2.23
N LYS A 121 16.17 -6.04 1.07
CA LYS A 121 15.38 -5.19 0.18
C LYS A 121 13.95 -5.14 0.71
N TYR A 122 13.33 -3.97 0.64
CA TYR A 122 11.93 -3.80 0.96
C TYR A 122 11.17 -3.26 -0.25
N ILE A 123 9.92 -3.68 -0.38
CA ILE A 123 9.01 -3.25 -1.45
C ILE A 123 7.77 -2.66 -0.79
N CYS A 124 7.40 -1.45 -1.25
CA CYS A 124 6.18 -0.75 -0.88
C CYS A 124 5.20 -0.84 -2.06
N LEU A 125 4.01 -1.39 -1.81
CA LEU A 125 2.92 -1.46 -2.78
C LEU A 125 1.76 -0.65 -2.26
N VAL A 126 1.24 0.25 -3.07
CA VAL A 126 0.04 1.04 -2.75
C VAL A 126 -1.01 0.77 -3.81
N ARG A 127 -2.23 0.47 -3.37
CA ARG A 127 -3.35 0.10 -4.23
C ARG A 127 -4.59 0.87 -3.85
N LYS A 128 -5.35 1.32 -4.85
CA LYS A 128 -6.68 1.87 -4.63
C LYS A 128 -7.69 0.73 -4.64
N HIS A 129 -8.43 0.55 -3.56
CA HIS A 129 -9.59 -0.33 -3.57
C HIS A 129 -10.68 0.33 -4.42
N ASN A 130 -11.20 -0.37 -5.44
CA ASN A 130 -12.39 0.07 -6.13
C ASN A 130 -13.57 -0.02 -5.15
N ARG A 131 -13.91 1.08 -4.46
CA ARG A 131 -15.26 1.25 -3.92
C ARG A 131 -16.18 1.52 -5.12
N CYS A 132 -16.62 0.47 -5.81
CA CYS A 132 -17.91 0.56 -6.50
C CYS A 132 -19.00 0.55 -5.42
N ALA A 133 -19.13 1.67 -4.72
CA ALA A 133 -20.34 2.07 -4.03
C ALA A 133 -20.77 3.37 -4.70
N ASP A 134 -21.37 3.22 -5.88
CA ASP A 134 -22.16 4.30 -6.45
C ASP A 134 -23.43 4.38 -5.60
N SER A 135 -23.45 5.28 -4.64
CA SER A 135 -24.70 5.84 -4.13
C SER A 135 -24.61 7.34 -4.33
N LYS A 136 -24.82 7.76 -5.58
CA LYS A 136 -25.23 9.12 -5.87
C LYS A 136 -26.63 9.30 -5.29
N HIS A 137 -26.74 9.96 -4.15
CA HIS A 137 -27.86 10.87 -3.94
C HIS A 137 -27.35 12.26 -4.29
N LEU A 138 -27.54 12.65 -5.55
CA LEU A 138 -27.57 14.07 -5.89
C LEU A 138 -28.93 14.59 -5.40
N GLN A 139 -28.90 15.56 -4.49
CA GLN A 139 -29.84 16.68 -4.57
C GLN A 139 -29.19 17.77 -5.39
#